data_AF-A0A916ZFG2-F1
#
_entry.id   AF-A0A916ZFG2-F1
#
_cell.length_a   1.000
_cell.length_b   1.000
_cell.length_c   1.000
_cell.angle_alpha   90.00
_cell.angle_beta   90.00
_cell.angle_gamma   90.00
#
_symmetry.space_group_name_H-M   'P 1'
#
loop_
_entity.id
_entity.type
_entity.pdbx_description
1 polymer ?
#
loop_
_entity_poly.entity_id
_entity_poly.type
_entity_poly.pdbx_seq_one_letter_code
_entity_poly.pdbx_strand_id
1 'polypeptide(L)'
;MPRILQRLSALFLALVLLVVAFSAPAFAHATLIGSEPADDAVVEQAPARLSLRFSEPVTPLVLRLVAPNGASTVVRAEEADGAVLTIAAPPAMARGTHALTYRIVSADGHPVGGTLLFSIGASSGAPGRAQGLDWPVTVFVFASRLLLYLGLFLGLGGLSYGLFVQPLAGTARGIVRGFLLTGLAAAPLALAAQGLDALEAPLGDVLRPAIWATGYETAFGRTVTIAILAFGLGLLALRCKDTRPGAILAGLALAGAGLALAAAGHAATAPPQWLTRPAVFLHGVTLAFWLGSLLPLGLALQSGSEAGRAALRRFSDRIAPALALLVASGALLAVVQVESVAALWTTAYGWVLLAKLALVGLLLLIAAANRWSLTAPVLGGADRGAGERMVGAIGMEVALVLLILALVGLWRFTPPPRALAEAAARPAVAHLTTGRLQADVTVTPGQAGPVTLTATLATIDYAPVDPAAASITFTAPEPGVAPIRRPAEKPGDGTLRATADLPSGGRWTIGIEIETRDAGRERVEGVIDIRP
;
A
#
# COMPACT_ATOMS: atom_id res chain seq x y z
N MET A 1 -25.96 -11.72 31.14
CA MET A 1 -25.04 -10.79 30.44
C MET A 1 -23.59 -11.26 30.37
N PRO A 2 -22.85 -11.56 31.45
CA PRO A 2 -21.40 -11.76 31.38
C PRO A 2 -20.96 -12.94 30.48
N ARG A 3 -21.71 -14.05 30.46
CA ARG A 3 -21.43 -15.19 29.56
C ARG A 3 -21.60 -14.87 28.07
N ILE A 4 -22.54 -13.99 27.71
CA ILE A 4 -22.75 -13.56 26.31
C ILE A 4 -21.58 -12.67 25.86
N LEU A 5 -21.15 -11.75 26.73
CA LEU A 5 -20.00 -10.88 26.46
C LEU A 5 -18.68 -11.65 26.33
N GLN A 6 -18.47 -12.69 27.15
CA GLN A 6 -17.33 -13.59 27.01
C GLN A 6 -17.35 -14.34 25.67
N ARG A 7 -18.51 -14.84 25.25
CA ARG A 7 -18.69 -15.48 23.94
C ARG A 7 -18.45 -14.52 22.78
N LEU A 8 -18.93 -13.27 22.86
CA LEU A 8 -18.69 -12.24 21.84
C LEU A 8 -17.21 -11.85 21.76
N SER A 9 -16.51 -11.76 22.88
CA SER A 9 -15.07 -11.45 22.92
C SER A 9 -14.25 -12.60 22.33
N ALA A 10 -14.59 -13.84 22.66
CA ALA A 10 -13.96 -15.04 22.10
C ALA A 10 -14.24 -15.17 20.60
N LEU A 11 -15.48 -14.90 20.16
CA LEU A 11 -15.86 -14.89 18.75
C LEU A 11 -15.10 -13.82 17.97
N PHE A 12 -14.93 -12.62 18.54
CA PHE A 12 -14.13 -11.57 17.93
C PHE A 12 -12.65 -11.97 17.82
N LEU A 13 -12.05 -12.49 18.89
CA LEU A 13 -10.66 -12.96 18.85
C LEU A 13 -10.50 -14.06 17.80
N ALA A 14 -11.45 -15.00 17.73
CA ALA A 14 -11.48 -16.03 16.70
C ALA A 14 -11.62 -15.44 15.30
N LEU A 15 -12.47 -14.43 15.09
CA LEU A 15 -12.67 -13.78 13.79
C LEU A 15 -11.43 -12.97 13.36
N VAL A 16 -10.78 -12.27 14.29
CA VAL A 16 -9.51 -11.57 14.04
C VAL A 16 -8.41 -12.58 13.70
N LEU A 17 -8.28 -13.65 14.49
CA LEU A 17 -7.31 -14.71 14.22
C LEU A 17 -7.61 -15.41 12.88
N LEU A 18 -8.88 -15.60 12.52
CA LEU A 18 -9.29 -16.16 11.24
C LEU A 18 -8.88 -15.23 10.08
N VAL A 19 -9.16 -13.93 10.19
CA VAL A 19 -8.77 -12.92 9.18
C VAL A 19 -7.25 -12.82 9.03
N VAL A 20 -6.49 -13.02 10.12
CA VAL A 20 -5.02 -13.04 10.12
C VAL A 20 -4.48 -14.37 9.58
N ALA A 21 -5.12 -15.50 9.89
CA ALA A 21 -4.69 -16.84 9.50
C ALA A 21 -5.03 -17.17 8.04
N PHE A 22 -6.06 -16.55 7.45
CA PHE A 22 -6.37 -16.63 6.02
C PHE A 22 -5.44 -15.77 5.13
N SER A 23 -4.16 -15.66 5.50
CA SER A 23 -3.11 -15.39 4.54
C SER A 23 -2.76 -16.71 3.84
N ALA A 24 -3.59 -17.08 2.86
CA ALA A 24 -3.28 -18.22 2.01
C ALA A 24 -1.89 -18.00 1.36
N PRO A 25 -1.04 -19.04 1.28
CA PRO A 25 0.12 -18.98 0.40
C PRO A 25 -0.40 -18.83 -1.04
N ALA A 26 -0.01 -17.75 -1.71
CA ALA A 26 -0.31 -17.57 -3.13
C ALA A 26 0.56 -18.55 -3.93
N PHE A 27 -0.10 -19.54 -4.53
CA PHE A 27 0.38 -20.20 -5.75
C PHE A 27 0.23 -19.20 -6.93
N ALA A 28 0.97 -19.42 -8.01
CA ALA A 28 1.26 -18.44 -9.07
C ALA A 28 0.03 -17.66 -9.61
N HIS A 29 0.16 -16.33 -9.69
CA HIS A 29 -0.87 -15.41 -10.17
C HIS A 29 -0.98 -15.44 -11.71
N ALA A 30 -2.12 -15.09 -12.28
CA ALA A 30 -2.29 -14.99 -13.73
C ALA A 30 -1.27 -14.04 -14.34
N THR A 31 -0.48 -14.55 -15.27
CA THR A 31 0.48 -13.77 -16.05
C THR A 31 -0.03 -13.65 -17.48
N LEU A 32 0.19 -12.49 -18.11
CA LEU A 32 -0.08 -12.34 -19.53
C LEU A 32 1.00 -13.12 -20.29
N ILE A 33 0.57 -14.08 -21.11
CA ILE A 33 1.46 -14.95 -21.90
C ILE A 33 1.41 -14.64 -23.40
N GLY A 34 0.45 -13.82 -23.84
CA GLY A 34 0.37 -13.36 -25.23
C GLY A 34 -0.70 -12.31 -25.47
N SER A 35 -0.60 -11.60 -26.58
CA SER A 35 -1.56 -10.59 -27.00
C SER A 35 -1.60 -10.44 -28.52
N GLU A 36 -2.72 -9.94 -29.03
CA GLU A 36 -2.88 -9.54 -30.42
C GLU A 36 -3.58 -8.16 -30.49
N PRO A 37 -2.96 -7.11 -31.03
CA PRO A 37 -1.57 -7.01 -31.46
C PRO A 37 -0.58 -7.39 -30.36
N ALA A 38 0.58 -7.92 -30.77
CA ALA A 38 1.65 -8.20 -29.83
C ALA A 38 2.14 -6.91 -29.16
N ASP A 39 2.74 -7.02 -27.97
CA ASP A 39 3.30 -5.85 -27.28
C ASP A 39 4.36 -5.16 -28.15
N ASP A 40 4.32 -3.84 -28.16
CA ASP A 40 5.07 -2.93 -29.04
C ASP A 40 4.89 -3.15 -30.56
N ALA A 41 3.92 -3.96 -30.99
CA ALA A 41 3.71 -4.20 -32.42
C ALA A 41 3.32 -2.93 -33.17
N VAL A 42 3.87 -2.74 -34.37
CA VAL A 42 3.44 -1.70 -35.32
C VAL A 42 2.57 -2.37 -36.39
N VAL A 43 1.27 -2.08 -36.38
CA VAL A 43 0.30 -2.59 -37.34
C VAL A 43 -0.04 -1.52 -38.38
N GLU A 44 -0.17 -1.88 -39.65
CA GLU A 44 -0.45 -0.90 -40.72
C GLU A 44 -1.84 -0.27 -40.60
N GLN A 45 -2.81 -1.07 -40.17
CA GLN A 45 -4.22 -0.70 -40.02
C GLN A 45 -4.69 -0.96 -38.60
N ALA A 46 -5.70 -0.20 -38.15
CA ALA A 46 -6.31 -0.41 -36.85
C ALA A 46 -6.90 -1.84 -36.77
N PRO A 47 -6.58 -2.62 -35.72
CA PRO A 47 -7.14 -3.95 -35.57
C PRO A 47 -8.64 -3.85 -35.28
N ALA A 48 -9.44 -4.80 -35.77
CA ALA A 48 -10.87 -4.85 -35.46
C ALA A 48 -11.13 -5.33 -34.02
N ARG A 49 -10.21 -6.13 -33.47
CA ARG A 49 -10.26 -6.70 -32.12
C ARG A 49 -8.88 -6.72 -31.50
N LEU A 50 -8.83 -6.60 -30.18
CA LEU A 50 -7.63 -6.81 -29.37
C LEU A 50 -7.83 -8.11 -28.57
N SER A 51 -6.80 -8.93 -28.43
CA SER A 51 -6.85 -10.14 -27.61
C SER A 51 -5.74 -10.16 -26.56
N LEU A 52 -6.05 -10.67 -25.38
CA LEU A 52 -5.10 -10.91 -24.29
C LEU A 52 -5.22 -12.37 -23.85
N ARG A 53 -4.10 -13.08 -23.77
CA ARG A 53 -4.03 -14.48 -23.33
C ARG A 53 -3.23 -14.58 -22.04
N PHE A 54 -3.79 -15.27 -21.06
CA PHE A 54 -3.22 -15.43 -19.72
C PHE A 54 -2.80 -16.88 -19.45
N SER A 55 -1.97 -17.07 -18.44
CA SER A 55 -1.52 -18.40 -17.98
C SER A 55 -2.62 -19.24 -17.34
N GLU A 56 -3.72 -18.63 -16.94
CA GLU A 56 -4.87 -19.26 -16.31
C GLU A 56 -6.16 -18.49 -16.62
N PRO A 57 -7.35 -19.04 -16.31
CA PRO A 57 -8.60 -18.33 -16.51
C PRO A 57 -8.68 -17.00 -15.75
N VAL A 58 -9.22 -15.97 -16.39
CA VAL A 58 -9.32 -14.62 -15.82
C VAL A 58 -10.70 -13.99 -16.04
N THR A 59 -11.11 -13.12 -15.11
CA THR A 59 -12.30 -12.28 -15.26
C THR A 59 -11.88 -10.82 -15.44
N PRO A 60 -12.31 -10.11 -16.50
CA PRO A 60 -11.96 -8.71 -16.68
C PRO A 60 -12.64 -7.83 -15.61
N LEU A 61 -11.85 -7.02 -14.90
CA LEU A 61 -12.38 -5.95 -14.03
C LEU A 61 -12.56 -4.67 -14.82
N VAL A 62 -11.46 -4.18 -15.41
CA VAL A 62 -11.43 -2.95 -16.21
C VAL A 62 -10.43 -3.12 -17.34
N LEU A 63 -10.85 -2.74 -18.54
CA LEU A 63 -10.01 -2.66 -19.71
C LEU A 63 -10.11 -1.23 -20.23
N ARG A 64 -8.97 -0.61 -20.53
CA ARG A 64 -8.91 0.80 -20.93
C ARG A 64 -7.87 0.96 -22.02
N LEU A 65 -8.30 1.58 -23.11
CA LEU A 65 -7.48 1.91 -24.25
C LEU A 65 -7.14 3.39 -24.21
N VAL A 66 -5.85 3.71 -24.19
CA VAL A 66 -5.31 5.07 -24.24
C VAL A 66 -4.79 5.32 -25.65
N ALA A 67 -5.28 6.37 -26.29
CA ALA A 67 -4.90 6.79 -27.62
C ALA A 67 -3.58 7.63 -27.60
N PRO A 68 -2.95 7.86 -28.76
CA PRO A 68 -1.67 8.58 -28.87
C PRO A 68 -1.70 10.00 -28.30
N ASN A 69 -2.86 10.65 -28.37
CA ASN A 69 -3.10 11.98 -27.80
C ASN A 69 -3.35 11.97 -26.28
N GLY A 70 -3.26 10.81 -25.63
CA GLY A 70 -3.54 10.62 -24.20
C GLY A 70 -5.02 10.40 -23.86
N ALA A 71 -5.93 10.43 -24.84
CA ALA A 71 -7.35 10.20 -24.59
C ALA A 71 -7.60 8.74 -24.14
N SER A 72 -8.27 8.56 -23.02
CA SER A 72 -8.49 7.27 -22.38
C SER A 72 -9.95 6.84 -22.49
N THR A 73 -10.20 5.65 -23.02
CA THR A 73 -11.55 5.10 -23.19
C THR A 73 -11.65 3.74 -22.51
N VAL A 74 -12.68 3.53 -21.70
CA VAL A 74 -12.99 2.21 -21.15
C VAL A 74 -13.54 1.33 -22.28
N VAL A 75 -12.91 0.19 -22.50
CA VAL A 75 -13.33 -0.81 -23.49
C VAL A 75 -13.87 -2.05 -22.76
N ARG A 76 -14.68 -2.85 -23.45
CA ARG A 76 -15.25 -4.07 -22.87
C ARG A 76 -14.74 -5.29 -23.63
N ALA A 77 -14.56 -6.39 -22.89
CA ALA A 77 -14.38 -7.68 -23.53
C ALA A 77 -15.71 -8.05 -24.23
N GLU A 78 -15.64 -8.40 -25.51
CA GLU A 78 -16.73 -9.03 -26.24
C GLU A 78 -16.90 -10.49 -25.82
N GLU A 79 -15.78 -11.15 -25.51
CA GLU A 79 -15.72 -12.55 -25.14
C GLU A 79 -14.63 -12.78 -24.10
N ALA A 80 -14.93 -13.59 -23.09
CA ALA A 80 -14.00 -14.04 -22.08
C ALA A 80 -14.09 -15.57 -22.01
N ASP A 81 -13.25 -16.25 -22.79
CA ASP A 81 -13.20 -17.71 -22.84
C ASP A 81 -12.01 -18.21 -22.01
N GLY A 82 -12.28 -18.52 -20.75
CA GLY A 82 -11.29 -18.99 -19.80
C GLY A 82 -10.11 -18.01 -19.67
N ALA A 83 -8.99 -18.35 -20.30
CA ALA A 83 -7.73 -17.61 -20.23
C ALA A 83 -7.55 -16.56 -21.35
N VAL A 84 -8.52 -16.40 -22.25
CA VAL A 84 -8.46 -15.46 -23.38
C VAL A 84 -9.54 -14.39 -23.22
N LEU A 85 -9.12 -13.12 -23.28
CA LEU A 85 -10.01 -11.96 -23.35
C LEU A 85 -9.96 -11.37 -24.75
N THR A 86 -11.11 -11.31 -25.42
CA THR A 86 -11.27 -10.66 -26.71
C THR A 86 -12.02 -9.34 -26.52
N ILE A 87 -11.47 -8.25 -27.05
CA ILE A 87 -11.90 -6.87 -26.79
C ILE A 87 -12.23 -6.21 -28.14
N ALA A 88 -13.41 -5.60 -28.25
CA ALA A 88 -13.78 -4.80 -29.41
C ALA A 88 -12.83 -3.59 -29.51
N ALA A 89 -12.16 -3.43 -30.65
CA ALA A 89 -11.45 -2.18 -30.90
C ALA A 89 -12.45 -1.07 -31.26
N PRO A 90 -12.27 0.17 -30.77
CA PRO A 90 -13.10 1.28 -31.21
C PRO A 90 -13.00 1.48 -32.73
N PRO A 91 -14.11 1.81 -33.42
CA PRO A 91 -14.16 1.85 -34.89
C PRO A 91 -13.27 2.92 -35.54
N ALA A 92 -12.76 3.89 -34.78
CA ALA A 92 -11.89 4.96 -35.26
C ALA A 92 -10.68 5.13 -34.31
N MET A 93 -9.68 4.27 -34.48
CA MET A 93 -8.39 4.43 -33.78
C MET A 93 -7.47 5.37 -34.57
N ALA A 94 -6.82 6.29 -33.86
CA ALA A 94 -5.88 7.21 -34.48
C ALA A 94 -4.62 6.46 -34.98
N ARG A 95 -3.79 7.10 -35.81
CA ARG A 95 -2.42 6.63 -36.06
C ARG A 95 -1.52 7.04 -34.90
N GLY A 96 -0.56 6.20 -34.53
CA GLY A 96 0.34 6.40 -33.38
C GLY A 96 0.26 5.28 -32.34
N THR A 97 1.01 5.42 -31.25
CA THR A 97 1.11 4.45 -30.15
C THR A 97 -0.09 4.52 -29.21
N HIS A 98 -0.75 3.39 -29.01
CA HIS A 98 -1.86 3.18 -28.08
C HIS A 98 -1.37 2.34 -26.89
N ALA A 99 -2.04 2.49 -25.75
CA ALA A 99 -1.82 1.65 -24.58
C ALA A 99 -3.13 0.97 -24.16
N LEU A 100 -3.19 -0.35 -24.22
CA LEU A 100 -4.25 -1.15 -23.62
C LEU A 100 -3.85 -1.53 -22.20
N THR A 101 -4.39 -0.79 -21.23
CA THR A 101 -4.31 -1.12 -19.81
C THR A 101 -5.40 -2.12 -19.44
N TYR A 102 -5.06 -3.16 -18.69
CA TYR A 102 -6.02 -4.14 -18.20
C TYR A 102 -5.87 -4.33 -16.70
N ARG A 103 -6.99 -4.58 -16.03
CA ARG A 103 -7.09 -5.22 -14.73
C ARG A 103 -8.05 -6.39 -14.83
N ILE A 104 -7.61 -7.52 -14.33
CA ILE A 104 -8.34 -8.78 -14.33
C ILE A 104 -8.29 -9.39 -12.93
N VAL A 105 -9.20 -10.32 -12.63
CA VAL A 105 -9.12 -11.21 -11.48
C VAL A 105 -8.69 -12.59 -11.99
N SER A 106 -7.61 -13.15 -11.44
CA SER A 106 -7.23 -14.54 -11.69
C SER A 106 -8.23 -15.52 -11.09
N ALA A 107 -8.15 -16.80 -11.48
CA ALA A 107 -9.01 -17.86 -10.96
C ALA A 107 -8.95 -17.99 -9.42
N ASP A 108 -7.85 -17.56 -8.80
CA ASP A 108 -7.62 -17.55 -7.36
C ASP A 108 -8.17 -16.28 -6.63
N GLY A 109 -8.79 -15.35 -7.36
CA GLY A 109 -9.41 -14.15 -6.79
C GLY A 109 -8.48 -12.95 -6.64
N HIS A 110 -7.22 -13.03 -7.10
CA HIS A 110 -6.29 -11.90 -7.01
C HIS A 110 -6.43 -10.93 -8.21
N PRO A 111 -6.46 -9.61 -7.97
CA PRO A 111 -6.43 -8.65 -9.07
C PRO A 111 -5.02 -8.54 -9.66
N VAL A 112 -4.90 -8.78 -10.97
CA VAL A 112 -3.67 -8.57 -11.75
C VAL A 112 -3.91 -7.44 -12.74
N GLY A 113 -2.91 -6.56 -12.89
CA GLY A 113 -2.97 -5.50 -13.88
C GLY A 113 -1.71 -5.45 -14.73
N GLY A 114 -1.87 -4.99 -15.97
CA GLY A 114 -0.77 -4.77 -16.89
C GLY A 114 -1.12 -3.73 -17.94
N THR A 115 -0.17 -3.44 -18.80
CA THR A 115 -0.32 -2.49 -19.90
C THR A 115 0.37 -3.09 -21.11
N LEU A 116 -0.33 -3.09 -22.22
CA LEU A 116 0.13 -3.50 -23.54
C LEU A 116 0.24 -2.26 -24.41
N LEU A 117 1.36 -2.06 -25.10
CA LEU A 117 1.55 -1.01 -26.08
C LEU A 117 1.43 -1.58 -27.50
N PHE A 118 0.86 -0.82 -28.42
CA PHE A 118 0.91 -1.14 -29.85
C PHE A 118 0.75 0.15 -30.66
N SER A 119 1.27 0.18 -31.89
CA SER A 119 1.23 1.37 -32.73
C SER A 119 0.49 1.12 -34.03
N ILE A 120 -0.36 2.07 -34.45
CA ILE A 120 -1.04 2.02 -35.74
C ILE A 120 -0.31 2.94 -36.72
N GLY A 121 0.23 2.36 -37.78
CA GLY A 121 0.94 3.04 -38.86
C GLY A 121 2.38 3.43 -38.54
N ALA A 122 2.63 4.10 -37.42
CA ALA A 122 3.97 4.47 -36.94
C ALA A 122 3.98 4.63 -35.42
N SER A 123 5.13 4.38 -34.79
CA SER A 123 5.34 4.69 -33.36
C SER A 123 5.38 6.20 -33.15
N SER A 124 4.66 6.68 -32.13
CA SER A 124 4.63 8.11 -31.76
C SER A 124 5.21 8.36 -30.36
N GLY A 125 5.92 7.38 -29.79
CA GLY A 125 6.31 7.36 -28.38
C GLY A 125 5.15 6.96 -27.47
N ALA A 126 5.46 6.50 -26.25
CA ALA A 126 4.45 6.06 -25.29
C ALA A 126 3.36 7.15 -25.14
N PRO A 127 2.07 6.82 -25.30
CA PRO A 127 1.01 7.80 -25.20
C PRO A 127 1.16 8.51 -23.87
N GLY A 128 1.25 9.85 -23.92
CA GLY A 128 1.39 10.64 -22.71
C GLY A 128 0.31 10.21 -21.73
N ARG A 129 0.71 9.78 -20.53
CA ARG A 129 -0.21 9.53 -19.40
C ARG A 129 -0.80 10.87 -18.96
N ALA A 130 -1.61 11.48 -19.82
CA ALA A 130 -2.43 12.63 -19.48
C ALA A 130 -3.70 12.12 -18.80
N GLN A 131 -3.52 11.47 -17.64
CA GLN A 131 -4.59 11.41 -16.67
C GLN A 131 -4.31 12.52 -15.66
N GLY A 132 -4.97 13.67 -15.83
CA GLY A 132 -5.06 14.63 -14.75
C GLY A 132 -5.70 13.97 -13.53
N LEU A 133 -5.34 14.37 -12.32
CA LEU A 133 -6.01 13.86 -11.12
C LEU A 133 -7.52 14.06 -11.27
N ASP A 134 -8.29 12.97 -11.16
CA ASP A 134 -9.72 13.06 -10.90
C ASP A 134 -9.86 13.62 -9.48
N TRP A 135 -9.91 14.95 -9.40
CA TRP A 135 -10.01 15.70 -8.15
C TRP A 135 -11.19 15.23 -7.29
N PRO A 136 -12.40 15.01 -7.83
CA PRO A 136 -13.49 14.39 -7.07
C PRO A 136 -13.11 13.07 -6.38
N VAL A 137 -12.52 12.12 -7.11
CA VAL A 137 -12.13 10.81 -6.54
C VAL A 137 -10.98 10.98 -5.54
N THR A 138 -10.01 11.84 -5.85
CA THR A 138 -8.86 12.15 -4.99
C THR A 138 -9.32 12.72 -3.64
N VAL A 139 -10.22 13.71 -3.67
CA VAL A 139 -10.82 14.31 -2.48
C VAL A 139 -11.66 13.28 -1.73
N PHE A 140 -12.40 12.42 -2.42
CA PHE A 140 -13.19 11.35 -1.79
C PHE A 140 -12.30 10.36 -1.04
N VAL A 141 -11.23 9.86 -1.67
CA VAL A 141 -10.21 8.97 -1.05
C VAL A 141 -9.59 9.62 0.18
N PHE A 142 -9.19 10.90 0.06
CA PHE A 142 -8.60 11.65 1.15
C PHE A 142 -9.58 11.83 2.32
N ALA A 143 -10.79 12.32 2.04
CA ALA A 143 -11.79 12.62 3.05
C ALA A 143 -12.28 11.35 3.77
N SER A 144 -12.54 10.27 3.04
CA SER A 144 -12.98 9.00 3.64
C SER A 144 -11.90 8.42 4.56
N ARG A 145 -10.62 8.52 4.18
CA ARG A 145 -9.49 8.10 5.03
C ARG A 145 -9.33 8.98 6.26
N LEU A 146 -9.43 10.31 6.10
CA LEU A 146 -9.36 11.24 7.23
C LEU A 146 -10.47 10.94 8.25
N LEU A 147 -11.72 10.77 7.81
CA LEU A 147 -12.84 10.42 8.67
C LEU A 147 -12.63 9.06 9.37
N LEU A 148 -12.10 8.07 8.66
CA LEU A 148 -11.71 6.78 9.25
C LEU A 148 -10.66 6.97 10.35
N TYR A 149 -9.63 7.78 10.12
CA TYR A 149 -8.59 8.10 11.12
C TYR A 149 -9.16 8.84 12.33
N LEU A 150 -10.09 9.78 12.15
CA LEU A 150 -10.78 10.44 13.26
C LEU A 150 -11.53 9.42 14.12
N GLY A 151 -12.21 8.46 13.50
CA GLY A 151 -12.83 7.35 14.23
C GLY A 151 -11.82 6.49 14.99
N LEU A 152 -10.73 6.08 14.34
CA LEU A 152 -9.70 5.24 14.97
C LEU A 152 -9.01 5.95 16.14
N PHE A 153 -8.56 7.20 15.94
CA PHE A 153 -7.73 7.88 16.94
C PHE A 153 -8.52 8.67 17.97
N LEU A 154 -9.66 9.30 17.62
CA LEU A 154 -10.48 10.06 18.57
C LEU A 154 -11.64 9.23 19.14
N GLY A 155 -12.19 8.30 18.35
CA GLY A 155 -13.22 7.37 18.80
C GLY A 155 -12.65 6.22 19.64
N LEU A 156 -11.90 5.30 19.03
CA LEU A 156 -11.32 4.16 19.76
C LEU A 156 -10.26 4.62 20.76
N GLY A 157 -9.45 5.60 20.39
CA GLY A 157 -8.54 6.26 21.32
C GLY A 157 -9.25 6.92 22.50
N GLY A 158 -10.43 7.52 22.29
CA GLY A 158 -11.23 8.08 23.38
C GLY A 158 -11.65 7.05 24.42
N LEU A 159 -11.83 5.78 24.04
CA LEU A 159 -12.11 4.69 24.99
C LEU A 159 -10.91 4.37 25.88
N SER A 160 -9.69 4.57 25.38
CA SER A 160 -8.47 4.33 26.15
C SER A 160 -8.32 5.31 27.32
N TYR A 161 -8.88 6.52 27.21
CA TYR A 161 -9.03 7.43 28.36
C TYR A 161 -9.84 6.78 29.48
N GLY A 162 -10.94 6.09 29.12
CA GLY A 162 -11.74 5.28 30.03
C GLY A 162 -10.94 4.18 30.74
N LEU A 163 -10.06 3.51 30.01
CA LEU A 163 -9.24 2.39 30.50
C LEU A 163 -8.11 2.84 31.42
N PHE A 164 -7.42 3.90 31.03
CA PHE A 164 -6.13 4.26 31.61
C PHE A 164 -6.21 5.51 32.48
N VAL A 165 -7.16 6.42 32.23
CA VAL A 165 -7.26 7.68 32.95
C VAL A 165 -8.44 7.66 33.90
N GLN A 166 -9.68 7.70 33.40
CA GLN A 166 -10.88 7.62 34.22
C GLN A 166 -12.12 7.33 33.38
N PRO A 167 -13.20 6.81 33.98
CA PRO A 167 -14.50 6.63 33.33
C PRO A 167 -14.96 7.81 32.47
N LEU A 168 -15.37 7.53 31.23
CA LEU A 168 -15.99 8.53 30.35
C LEU A 168 -17.38 8.89 30.85
N ALA A 169 -17.69 10.18 31.00
CA ALA A 169 -19.01 10.67 31.42
C ALA A 169 -19.51 11.82 30.54
N GLY A 170 -20.82 12.09 30.61
CA GLY A 170 -21.48 13.27 30.01
C GLY A 170 -21.09 13.53 28.55
N THR A 171 -20.71 14.77 28.27
CA THR A 171 -20.32 15.28 26.94
C THR A 171 -19.17 14.49 26.32
N ALA A 172 -18.14 14.13 27.11
CA ALA A 172 -16.99 13.38 26.60
C ALA A 172 -17.40 12.02 26.02
N ARG A 173 -18.30 11.30 26.70
CA ARG A 173 -18.85 10.03 26.20
C ARG A 173 -19.62 10.22 24.89
N GLY A 174 -20.38 11.32 24.78
CA GLY A 174 -21.12 11.69 23.58
C GLY A 174 -20.22 11.95 22.37
N ILE A 175 -19.13 12.71 22.57
CA ILE A 175 -18.13 13.01 21.54
C ILE A 175 -17.43 11.74 21.07
N VAL A 176 -16.95 10.91 22.00
CA VAL A 176 -16.31 9.62 21.68
C VAL A 176 -17.25 8.74 20.86
N ARG A 177 -18.53 8.65 21.26
CA ARG A 177 -19.55 7.93 20.48
C ARG A 177 -19.72 8.50 19.08
N GLY A 178 -19.72 9.83 18.94
CA GLY A 178 -19.81 10.50 17.64
C GLY A 178 -18.66 10.13 16.70
N PHE A 179 -17.43 10.13 17.20
CA PHE A 179 -16.27 9.68 16.42
C PHE A 179 -16.31 8.19 16.07
N LEU A 180 -16.75 7.32 16.98
CA LEU A 180 -16.94 5.90 16.68
C LEU A 180 -17.96 5.68 15.55
N LEU A 181 -19.09 6.39 15.59
CA LEU A 181 -20.11 6.32 14.53
C LEU A 181 -19.59 6.90 13.21
N THR A 182 -18.82 7.98 13.28
CA THR A 182 -18.17 8.59 12.09
C THR A 182 -17.20 7.60 11.45
N GLY A 183 -16.34 6.95 12.24
CA GLY A 183 -15.42 5.93 11.75
C GLY A 183 -16.14 4.73 11.16
N LEU A 184 -17.21 4.25 11.82
CA LEU A 184 -18.02 3.14 11.34
C LEU A 184 -18.69 3.45 9.99
N ALA A 185 -19.21 4.67 9.81
CA ALA A 185 -19.79 5.12 8.55
C ALA A 185 -18.73 5.37 7.47
N ALA A 186 -17.55 5.88 7.84
CA ALA A 186 -16.46 6.17 6.91
C ALA A 186 -15.74 4.91 6.40
N ALA A 187 -15.73 3.82 7.17
CA ALA A 187 -15.06 2.58 6.80
C ALA A 187 -15.53 2.00 5.43
N PRO A 188 -16.84 1.80 5.16
CA PRO A 188 -17.30 1.36 3.84
C PRO A 188 -17.04 2.42 2.75
N LEU A 189 -17.13 3.72 3.06
CA LEU A 189 -16.81 4.77 2.09
C LEU A 189 -15.33 4.73 1.67
N ALA A 190 -14.42 4.48 2.62
CA ALA A 190 -13.00 4.33 2.33
C ALA A 190 -12.72 3.08 1.50
N LEU A 191 -13.49 2.01 1.67
CA LEU A 191 -13.42 0.81 0.83
C LEU A 191 -13.84 1.11 -0.61
N ALA A 192 -14.98 1.79 -0.79
CA ALA A 192 -15.45 2.20 -2.10
C ALA A 192 -14.47 3.17 -2.79
N ALA A 193 -13.93 4.14 -2.04
CA ALA A 193 -12.92 5.05 -2.55
C ALA A 193 -11.64 4.32 -2.99
N GLN A 194 -11.21 3.30 -2.24
CA GLN A 194 -10.08 2.45 -2.63
C GLN A 194 -10.37 1.66 -3.91
N GLY A 195 -11.61 1.20 -4.12
CA GLY A 195 -12.05 0.56 -5.36
C GLY A 195 -12.07 1.49 -6.56
N LEU A 196 -12.60 2.71 -6.39
CA LEU A 196 -12.63 3.74 -7.43
C LEU A 196 -11.21 4.10 -7.87
N ASP A 197 -10.33 4.35 -6.91
CA ASP A 197 -8.92 4.65 -7.18
C ASP A 197 -8.20 3.47 -7.83
N ALA A 198 -8.43 2.24 -7.35
CA ALA A 198 -7.84 1.05 -7.94
C ALA A 198 -8.28 0.83 -9.41
N LEU A 199 -9.51 1.18 -9.75
CA LEU A 199 -10.04 1.01 -11.11
C LEU A 199 -9.92 2.26 -11.99
N GLU A 200 -9.37 3.35 -11.45
CA GLU A 200 -9.37 4.67 -12.08
C GLU A 200 -10.78 5.06 -12.58
N ALA A 201 -11.80 4.75 -11.78
CA ALA A 201 -13.19 4.93 -12.11
C ALA A 201 -13.71 6.28 -11.56
N PRO A 202 -14.57 6.99 -12.31
CA PRO A 202 -15.13 8.26 -11.85
C PRO A 202 -16.09 8.05 -10.68
N LEU A 203 -16.29 9.09 -9.86
CA LEU A 203 -17.13 9.02 -8.66
C LEU A 203 -18.57 8.54 -8.93
N GLY A 204 -19.12 8.79 -10.13
CA GLY A 204 -20.45 8.32 -10.53
C GLY A 204 -20.61 6.79 -10.54
N ASP A 205 -19.50 6.04 -10.62
CA ASP A 205 -19.51 4.58 -10.65
C ASP A 205 -19.47 3.95 -9.24
N VAL A 206 -19.47 4.74 -8.16
CA VAL A 206 -19.30 4.26 -6.77
C VAL A 206 -20.30 3.16 -6.35
N LEU A 207 -21.48 3.12 -6.96
CA LEU A 207 -22.51 2.11 -6.65
C LEU A 207 -22.34 0.80 -7.43
N ARG A 208 -21.38 0.71 -8.37
CA ARG A 208 -21.16 -0.51 -9.15
C ARG A 208 -20.53 -1.60 -8.27
N PRO A 209 -21.02 -2.86 -8.32
CA PRO A 209 -20.48 -3.97 -7.52
C PRO A 209 -18.97 -4.18 -7.68
N ALA A 210 -18.44 -3.97 -8.89
CA ALA A 210 -17.01 -4.10 -9.19
C ALA A 210 -16.13 -3.17 -8.34
N ILE A 211 -16.58 -1.95 -8.03
CA ILE A 211 -15.85 -1.00 -7.17
C ILE A 211 -15.64 -1.61 -5.78
N TRP A 212 -16.71 -2.15 -5.20
CA TRP A 212 -16.69 -2.71 -3.85
C TRP A 212 -15.90 -4.01 -3.79
N ALA A 213 -16.07 -4.88 -4.78
CA ALA A 213 -15.30 -6.12 -4.91
C ALA A 213 -13.80 -5.83 -5.00
N THR A 214 -13.39 -4.96 -5.93
CA THR A 214 -11.98 -4.58 -6.08
C THR A 214 -11.42 -3.92 -4.82
N GLY A 215 -12.18 -3.03 -4.17
CA GLY A 215 -11.77 -2.43 -2.89
C GLY A 215 -11.48 -3.49 -1.82
N TYR A 216 -12.36 -4.49 -1.71
CA TYR A 216 -12.27 -5.58 -0.71
C TYR A 216 -11.15 -6.59 -1.01
N GLU A 217 -10.91 -6.91 -2.27
CA GLU A 217 -9.85 -7.81 -2.72
C GLU A 217 -8.45 -7.25 -2.47
N THR A 218 -8.30 -5.92 -2.36
CA THR A 218 -7.03 -5.33 -1.94
C THR A 218 -6.70 -5.66 -0.48
N ALA A 219 -5.42 -5.55 -0.11
CA ALA A 219 -4.99 -5.64 1.29
C ALA A 219 -5.76 -4.69 2.23
N PHE A 220 -6.31 -3.57 1.70
CA PHE A 220 -7.09 -2.60 2.47
C PHE A 220 -8.46 -3.13 2.92
N GLY A 221 -9.05 -4.10 2.21
CA GLY A 221 -10.30 -4.73 2.63
C GLY A 221 -10.21 -5.34 4.03
N ARG A 222 -9.09 -5.99 4.35
CA ARG A 222 -8.81 -6.53 5.70
C ARG A 222 -8.74 -5.42 6.76
N THR A 223 -8.05 -4.31 6.46
CA THR A 223 -7.99 -3.14 7.35
C THR A 223 -9.38 -2.60 7.67
N VAL A 224 -10.24 -2.46 6.66
CA VAL A 224 -11.62 -1.99 6.83
C VAL A 224 -12.45 -2.96 7.67
N THR A 225 -12.36 -4.27 7.42
CA THR A 225 -13.05 -5.29 8.22
C THR A 225 -12.65 -5.22 9.70
N ILE A 226 -11.36 -5.17 9.99
CA ILE A 226 -10.87 -5.07 11.38
C ILE A 226 -11.34 -3.76 12.02
N ALA A 227 -11.30 -2.64 11.28
CA ALA A 227 -11.76 -1.34 11.77
C ALA A 227 -13.27 -1.33 12.11
N ILE A 228 -14.12 -1.89 11.23
CA ILE A 228 -15.57 -2.00 11.48
C ILE A 228 -15.86 -2.80 12.74
N LEU A 229 -15.19 -3.95 12.90
CA LEU A 229 -15.34 -4.77 14.11
C LEU A 229 -14.87 -4.01 15.36
N ALA A 230 -13.73 -3.30 15.27
CA ALA A 230 -13.21 -2.48 16.37
C ALA A 230 -14.18 -1.35 16.77
N PHE A 231 -14.80 -0.65 15.80
CA PHE A 231 -15.83 0.34 16.08
C PHE A 231 -17.07 -0.27 16.73
N GLY A 232 -17.52 -1.44 16.27
CA GLY A 232 -18.62 -2.19 16.88
C GLY A 232 -18.32 -2.53 18.35
N LEU A 233 -17.13 -3.06 18.64
CA LEU A 233 -16.68 -3.32 20.00
C LEU A 233 -16.61 -2.05 20.85
N GLY A 234 -16.13 -0.95 20.27
CA GLY A 234 -16.07 0.33 20.95
C GLY A 234 -17.45 0.87 21.35
N LEU A 235 -18.43 0.75 20.45
CA LEU A 235 -19.81 1.12 20.71
C LEU A 235 -20.44 0.22 21.79
N LEU A 236 -20.15 -1.09 21.76
CA LEU A 236 -20.56 -2.04 22.80
C LEU A 236 -19.90 -1.71 24.16
N ALA A 237 -18.63 -1.35 24.18
CA ALA A 237 -17.91 -0.97 25.39
C ALA A 237 -18.59 0.23 26.08
N LEU A 238 -19.01 1.24 25.32
CA LEU A 238 -19.76 2.39 25.85
C LEU A 238 -21.11 2.01 26.49
N ARG A 239 -21.73 0.90 26.07
CA ARG A 239 -22.97 0.38 26.67
C ARG A 239 -22.72 -0.37 27.97
N CYS A 240 -21.56 -1.02 28.09
CA CYS A 240 -21.21 -1.84 29.25
C CYS A 240 -20.77 -1.04 30.49
N LYS A 241 -20.65 0.29 30.40
CA LYS A 241 -20.17 1.18 31.48
C LYS A 241 -18.82 0.69 32.06
N ASP A 242 -18.43 1.16 33.24
CA ASP A 242 -17.16 0.86 33.92
C ASP A 242 -17.15 -0.55 34.54
N THR A 243 -17.54 -1.56 33.74
CA THR A 243 -17.53 -2.97 34.13
C THR A 243 -16.31 -3.66 33.54
N ARG A 244 -15.86 -4.75 34.16
CA ARG A 244 -14.75 -5.58 33.63
C ARG A 244 -14.97 -6.02 32.16
N PRO A 245 -16.17 -6.46 31.75
CA PRO A 245 -16.45 -6.74 30.33
C PRO A 245 -16.33 -5.50 29.43
N GLY A 246 -16.79 -4.34 29.88
CA GLY A 246 -16.65 -3.08 29.13
C GLY A 246 -15.18 -2.69 28.92
N ALA A 247 -14.33 -2.88 29.95
CA ALA A 247 -12.90 -2.66 29.84
C ALA A 247 -12.23 -3.64 28.86
N ILE A 248 -12.60 -4.91 28.87
CA ILE A 248 -12.10 -5.91 27.90
C ILE A 248 -12.48 -5.50 26.47
N LEU A 249 -13.74 -5.12 26.24
CA LEU A 249 -14.20 -4.67 24.92
C LEU A 249 -13.45 -3.43 24.44
N ALA A 250 -13.26 -2.43 25.31
CA ALA A 250 -12.49 -1.23 24.97
C ALA A 250 -11.02 -1.55 24.67
N GLY A 251 -10.40 -2.48 25.41
CA GLY A 251 -9.04 -2.93 25.15
C GLY A 251 -8.91 -3.67 23.80
N LEU A 252 -9.86 -4.55 23.49
CA LEU A 252 -9.93 -5.23 22.19
C LEU A 252 -10.19 -4.26 21.04
N ALA A 253 -11.04 -3.26 21.25
CA ALA A 253 -11.33 -2.22 20.27
C ALA A 253 -10.08 -1.36 19.98
N LEU A 254 -9.32 -0.99 21.01
CA LEU A 254 -8.05 -0.27 20.88
C LEU A 254 -6.99 -1.12 20.17
N ALA A 255 -6.85 -2.40 20.52
CA ALA A 255 -5.97 -3.33 19.81
C ALA A 255 -6.40 -3.49 18.34
N GLY A 256 -7.71 -3.51 18.08
CA GLY A 256 -8.28 -3.51 16.73
C GLY A 256 -7.84 -2.31 15.89
N ALA A 257 -7.69 -1.13 16.48
CA ALA A 257 -7.14 0.04 15.78
C ALA A 257 -5.69 -0.20 15.30
N GLY A 258 -4.83 -0.74 16.18
CA GLY A 258 -3.46 -1.11 15.83
C GLY A 258 -3.40 -2.22 14.78
N LEU A 259 -4.23 -3.25 14.91
CA LEU A 259 -4.31 -4.37 13.97
C LEU A 259 -4.80 -3.93 12.60
N ALA A 260 -5.80 -3.04 12.53
CA ALA A 260 -6.29 -2.49 11.27
C ALA A 260 -5.17 -1.77 10.52
N LEU A 261 -4.36 -0.97 11.21
CA LEU A 261 -3.20 -0.28 10.63
C LEU A 261 -2.06 -1.24 10.25
N ALA A 262 -1.85 -2.32 11.02
CA ALA A 262 -0.80 -3.30 10.75
C ALA A 262 -1.17 -4.35 9.68
N ALA A 263 -2.47 -4.48 9.35
CA ALA A 263 -2.97 -5.46 8.38
C ALA A 263 -2.66 -5.08 6.91
N ALA A 264 -2.42 -3.80 6.64
CA ALA A 264 -2.14 -3.28 5.31
C ALA A 264 -1.28 -2.02 5.35
N GLY A 265 -0.87 -1.57 4.16
CA GLY A 265 -0.14 -0.32 3.96
C GLY A 265 1.38 -0.51 3.90
N HIS A 266 2.04 0.36 3.13
CA HIS A 266 3.46 0.24 2.80
C HIS A 266 4.37 0.19 4.05
N ALA A 267 3.96 0.84 5.14
CA ALA A 267 4.70 0.82 6.39
C ALA A 267 4.73 -0.58 7.04
N ALA A 268 3.61 -1.31 7.00
CA ALA A 268 3.47 -2.62 7.64
C ALA A 268 3.97 -3.78 6.78
N THR A 269 3.97 -3.62 5.45
CA THR A 269 4.45 -4.66 4.52
C THR A 269 5.94 -4.60 4.23
N ALA A 270 6.64 -3.60 4.77
CA ALA A 270 8.07 -3.43 4.60
C ALA A 270 8.87 -4.58 5.23
N PRO A 271 9.85 -5.17 4.52
CA PRO A 271 10.73 -6.16 5.12
C PRO A 271 11.70 -5.50 6.13
N PRO A 272 12.07 -6.21 7.21
CA PRO A 272 11.48 -7.46 7.68
C PRO A 272 10.10 -7.24 8.34
N GLN A 273 9.07 -7.97 7.88
CA GLN A 273 7.69 -7.78 8.34
C GLN A 273 7.45 -8.15 9.81
N TRP A 274 8.31 -9.03 10.38
CA TRP A 274 8.25 -9.37 11.80
C TRP A 274 8.59 -8.18 12.70
N LEU A 275 9.28 -7.16 12.18
CA LEU A 275 9.65 -5.95 12.90
C LEU A 275 8.69 -4.79 12.61
N THR A 276 8.37 -4.57 11.34
CA THR A 276 7.58 -3.42 10.89
C THR A 276 6.09 -3.53 11.25
N ARG A 277 5.49 -4.73 11.21
CA ARG A 277 4.09 -4.92 11.63
C ARG A 277 3.88 -4.62 13.12
N PRO A 278 4.68 -5.16 14.06
CA PRO A 278 4.59 -4.74 15.46
C PRO A 278 4.86 -3.25 15.66
N ALA A 279 5.82 -2.66 14.93
CA ALA A 279 6.10 -1.23 15.03
C ALA A 279 4.90 -0.37 14.62
N VAL A 280 4.23 -0.68 13.50
CA VAL A 280 3.00 0.00 13.07
C VAL A 280 1.87 -0.18 14.07
N PHE A 281 1.70 -1.40 14.61
CA PHE A 281 0.72 -1.68 15.65
C PHE A 281 0.95 -0.81 16.90
N LEU A 282 2.18 -0.81 17.42
CA LEU A 282 2.54 -0.07 18.63
C LEU A 282 2.44 1.45 18.40
N HIS A 283 2.88 1.94 17.24
CA HIS A 283 2.73 3.33 16.84
C HIS A 283 1.25 3.74 16.79
N GLY A 284 0.40 2.93 16.17
CA GLY A 284 -1.04 3.18 16.06
C GLY A 284 -1.77 3.18 17.40
N VAL A 285 -1.49 2.21 18.27
CA VAL A 285 -2.12 2.09 19.60
C VAL A 285 -1.70 3.23 20.53
N THR A 286 -0.41 3.61 20.51
CA THR A 286 0.09 4.72 21.33
C THR A 286 -0.42 6.07 20.85
N LEU A 287 -0.53 6.28 19.52
CA LEU A 287 -1.24 7.44 18.95
C LEU A 287 -2.70 7.48 19.40
N ALA A 288 -3.43 6.36 19.27
CA ALA A 288 -4.82 6.31 19.69
C ALA A 288 -4.97 6.67 21.18
N PHE A 289 -4.09 6.16 22.05
CA PHE A 289 -4.10 6.53 23.46
C PHE A 289 -3.84 8.02 23.68
N TRP A 290 -2.78 8.57 23.10
CA TRP A 290 -2.42 9.96 23.29
C TRP A 290 -3.50 10.90 22.76
N LEU A 291 -3.82 10.79 21.47
CA LEU A 291 -4.70 11.71 20.76
C LEU A 291 -6.14 11.60 21.27
N GLY A 292 -6.63 10.38 21.48
CA GLY A 292 -7.98 10.14 21.95
C GLY A 292 -8.24 10.58 23.38
N SER A 293 -7.18 10.74 24.19
CA SER A 293 -7.31 11.20 25.57
C SER A 293 -7.43 12.73 25.72
N LEU A 294 -7.02 13.51 24.72
CA LEU A 294 -6.94 14.98 24.82
C LEU A 294 -8.32 15.63 25.01
N LEU A 295 -9.32 15.27 24.18
CA LEU A 295 -10.65 15.85 24.27
C LEU A 295 -11.37 15.51 25.60
N PRO A 296 -11.43 14.24 26.05
CA PRO A 296 -11.97 13.92 27.38
C PRO A 296 -11.21 14.60 28.53
N LEU A 297 -9.88 14.73 28.42
CA LEU A 297 -9.07 15.40 29.44
C LEU A 297 -9.38 16.90 29.52
N GLY A 298 -9.46 17.58 28.37
CA GLY A 298 -9.83 19.00 28.31
C GLY A 298 -11.19 19.25 28.94
N LEU A 299 -12.20 18.44 28.62
CA LEU A 299 -13.54 18.52 29.22
C LEU A 299 -13.53 18.26 30.73
N ALA A 300 -12.73 17.30 31.20
CA ALA A 300 -12.60 17.02 32.64
C ALA A 300 -12.01 18.22 33.39
N LEU A 301 -11.06 18.92 32.78
CA LEU A 301 -10.37 20.08 33.37
C LEU A 301 -11.21 21.36 33.35
N GLN A 302 -12.16 21.53 32.42
CA GLN A 302 -13.04 22.72 32.34
C GLN A 302 -13.78 23.02 33.65
N SER A 303 -14.18 21.97 34.38
CA SER A 303 -14.91 22.12 35.64
C SER A 303 -14.05 22.62 36.81
N GLY A 304 -12.71 22.61 36.67
CA GLY A 304 -11.80 22.86 37.80
C GLY A 304 -11.95 21.88 38.96
N SER A 305 -12.62 20.74 38.75
CA SER A 305 -12.92 19.76 39.79
C SER A 305 -11.69 18.96 40.23
N GLU A 306 -11.76 18.37 41.42
CA GLU A 306 -10.73 17.46 41.91
C GLU A 306 -10.61 16.21 41.02
N ALA A 307 -11.73 15.71 40.50
CA ALA A 307 -11.74 14.62 39.52
C ALA A 307 -10.95 14.98 38.25
N GLY A 308 -11.11 16.20 37.74
CA GLY A 308 -10.34 16.71 36.60
C GLY A 308 -8.83 16.75 36.88
N ARG A 309 -8.43 17.25 38.06
CA ARG A 309 -7.01 17.25 38.48
C ARG A 309 -6.45 15.84 38.64
N ALA A 310 -7.22 14.91 39.21
CA ALA A 310 -6.83 13.51 39.33
C ALA A 310 -6.67 12.84 37.96
N ALA A 311 -7.51 13.19 36.99
CA ALA A 311 -7.39 12.75 35.60
C ALA A 311 -6.07 13.25 34.97
N LEU A 312 -5.74 14.52 35.16
CA LEU A 312 -4.48 15.10 34.66
C LEU A 312 -3.26 14.39 35.23
N ARG A 313 -3.24 14.11 36.54
CA ARG A 313 -2.14 13.34 37.17
C ARG A 313 -1.99 11.97 36.51
N ARG A 314 -3.09 11.21 36.44
CA ARG A 314 -3.11 9.86 35.84
C ARG A 314 -2.69 9.83 34.38
N PHE A 315 -3.11 10.83 33.59
CA PHE A 315 -2.70 10.98 32.20
C PHE A 315 -1.21 11.31 32.09
N SER A 316 -0.72 12.29 32.88
CA SER A 316 0.68 12.72 32.89
C SER A 316 1.65 11.58 33.25
N ASP A 317 1.25 10.70 34.17
CA ASP A 317 2.06 9.54 34.57
C ASP A 317 2.13 8.49 33.46
N ARG A 318 1.04 8.29 32.70
CA ARG A 318 0.93 7.24 31.68
C ARG A 318 1.40 7.67 30.30
N ILE A 319 1.38 8.97 30.01
CA ILE A 319 1.73 9.45 28.67
C ILE A 319 3.24 9.36 28.38
N ALA A 320 4.10 9.47 29.40
CA ALA A 320 5.55 9.40 29.22
C ALA A 320 6.04 8.07 28.59
N PRO A 321 5.70 6.87 29.13
CA PRO A 321 6.10 5.62 28.48
C PRO A 321 5.41 5.40 27.13
N ALA A 322 4.15 5.83 26.98
CA ALA A 322 3.45 5.73 25.69
C ALA A 322 4.14 6.59 24.62
N LEU A 323 4.61 7.79 24.97
CA LEU A 323 5.32 8.69 24.08
C LEU A 323 6.71 8.15 23.71
N ALA A 324 7.43 7.55 24.65
CA ALA A 324 8.71 6.89 24.37
C ALA A 324 8.54 5.76 23.32
N LEU A 325 7.51 4.93 23.49
CA LEU A 325 7.17 3.87 22.55
C LEU A 325 6.72 4.42 21.19
N LEU A 326 5.96 5.51 21.18
CA LEU A 326 5.53 6.20 19.97
C LEU A 326 6.72 6.72 19.15
N VAL A 327 7.66 7.39 19.82
CA VAL A 327 8.88 7.93 19.20
C VAL A 327 9.77 6.80 18.69
N ALA A 328 10.00 5.76 19.50
CA ALA A 328 10.83 4.62 19.10
C ALA A 328 10.25 3.88 17.88
N SER A 329 8.95 3.56 17.91
CA SER A 329 8.28 2.92 16.77
C SER A 329 8.25 3.83 15.54
N GLY A 330 8.04 5.13 15.70
CA GLY A 330 8.05 6.10 14.61
C GLY A 330 9.42 6.26 13.96
N ALA A 331 10.49 6.35 14.77
CA ALA A 331 11.86 6.44 14.29
C ALA A 331 12.28 5.18 13.52
N LEU A 332 11.97 4.01 14.07
CA LEU A 332 12.18 2.73 13.40
C LEU A 332 11.48 2.69 12.02
N LEU A 333 10.21 3.07 11.96
CA LEU A 333 9.46 3.10 10.70
C LEU A 333 10.05 4.13 9.72
N ALA A 334 10.46 5.31 10.19
CA ALA A 334 11.06 6.33 9.34
C ALA A 334 12.37 5.83 8.70
N VAL A 335 13.25 5.18 9.48
CA VAL A 335 14.50 4.59 8.97
C VAL A 335 14.21 3.56 7.88
N VAL A 336 13.25 2.65 8.11
CA VAL A 336 12.90 1.59 7.16
C VAL A 336 12.23 2.13 5.89
N GLN A 337 11.39 3.18 5.97
CA GLN A 337 10.67 3.66 4.78
C GLN A 337 11.50 4.60 3.91
N VAL A 338 12.40 5.37 4.50
CA VAL A 338 13.15 6.42 3.81
C VAL A 338 14.44 5.89 3.19
N GLU A 339 15.13 4.96 3.86
CA GLU A 339 16.40 4.30 3.49
C GLU A 339 17.61 5.23 3.26
N SER A 340 17.42 6.43 2.70
CA SER A 340 18.47 7.42 2.45
C SER A 340 18.08 8.81 2.91
N VAL A 341 19.00 9.53 3.55
CA VAL A 341 18.74 10.89 4.05
C VAL A 341 18.34 11.84 2.91
N ALA A 342 18.94 11.67 1.72
CA ALA A 342 18.61 12.47 0.54
C ALA A 342 17.13 12.37 0.14
N ALA A 343 16.52 11.18 0.32
CA ALA A 343 15.11 10.97 0.00
C ALA A 343 14.15 11.84 0.81
N LEU A 344 14.59 12.46 1.92
CA LEU A 344 13.79 13.40 2.70
C LEU A 344 13.44 14.68 1.93
N TRP A 345 14.31 15.16 1.04
CA TRP A 345 14.08 16.39 0.26
C TRP A 345 13.97 16.15 -1.25
N THR A 346 14.35 14.97 -1.75
CA THR A 346 14.20 14.62 -3.17
C THR A 346 12.87 13.94 -3.50
N THR A 347 12.10 13.51 -2.50
CA THR A 347 10.82 12.80 -2.71
C THR A 347 9.63 13.52 -2.07
N ALA A 348 8.46 13.41 -2.69
CA ALA A 348 7.21 13.95 -2.13
C ALA A 348 6.86 13.33 -0.76
N TYR A 349 7.14 12.03 -0.58
CA TYR A 349 6.99 11.36 0.71
C TYR A 349 7.87 11.99 1.79
N GLY A 350 9.14 12.29 1.44
CA GLY A 350 10.09 12.98 2.31
C GLY A 350 9.59 14.34 2.77
N TRP A 351 9.06 15.16 1.85
CA TRP A 351 8.46 16.46 2.19
C TRP A 351 7.27 16.34 3.16
N VAL A 352 6.37 15.37 2.93
CA VAL A 352 5.25 15.09 3.86
C VAL A 352 5.78 14.65 5.22
N LEU A 353 6.82 13.80 5.26
CA LEU A 353 7.45 13.37 6.51
C LEU A 353 8.12 14.54 7.25
N LEU A 354 8.85 15.42 6.57
CA LEU A 354 9.48 16.60 7.16
C LEU A 354 8.43 17.55 7.76
N ALA A 355 7.35 17.83 7.01
CA ALA A 355 6.24 18.62 7.51
C ALA A 355 5.59 17.96 8.74
N LYS A 356 5.42 16.63 8.74
CA LYS A 356 4.90 15.87 9.89
C LYS A 356 5.85 16.00 11.09
N LEU A 357 7.15 15.85 10.89
CA LEU A 357 8.14 15.94 11.97
C LEU A 357 8.21 17.36 12.55
N ALA A 358 8.09 18.40 11.72
CA ALA A 358 8.01 19.79 12.19
C ALA A 358 6.76 20.03 13.05
N LEU A 359 5.59 19.56 12.60
CA LEU A 359 4.33 19.68 13.36
C LEU A 359 4.35 18.87 14.66
N VAL A 360 4.88 17.63 14.62
CA VAL A 360 5.06 16.81 15.83
C VAL A 360 6.06 17.47 16.78
N GLY A 361 7.16 18.02 16.28
CA GLY A 361 8.13 18.77 17.08
C GLY A 361 7.48 19.96 17.79
N LEU A 362 6.69 20.75 17.07
CA LEU A 362 5.91 21.86 17.66
C LEU A 362 4.91 21.36 18.71
N LEU A 363 4.18 20.27 18.42
CA LEU A 363 3.24 19.66 19.36
C LEU A 363 3.94 19.19 20.65
N LEU A 364 5.11 18.57 20.53
CA LEU A 364 5.92 18.13 21.67
C LEU A 364 6.49 19.29 22.48
N LEU A 365 6.90 20.37 21.83
CA LEU A 365 7.36 21.59 22.50
C LEU A 365 6.23 22.22 23.32
N ILE A 366 5.01 22.31 22.77
CA ILE A 366 3.83 22.79 23.49
C ILE A 366 3.53 21.86 24.67
N ALA A 367 3.50 20.54 24.44
CA ALA A 367 3.23 19.56 25.50
C ALA A 367 4.29 19.60 26.63
N ALA A 368 5.57 19.80 26.30
CA ALA A 368 6.64 19.95 27.27
C ALA A 368 6.52 21.26 28.06
N ALA A 369 6.25 22.38 27.38
CA ALA A 369 6.00 23.67 28.01
C ALA A 369 4.81 23.59 28.99
N ASN A 370 3.72 22.93 28.59
CA ASN A 370 2.55 22.67 29.43
C ASN A 370 2.92 21.80 30.64
N ARG A 371 3.71 20.74 30.43
CA ARG A 371 4.15 19.82 31.48
C ARG A 371 4.96 20.53 32.56
N TRP A 372 5.88 21.40 32.16
CA TRP A 372 6.75 22.09 33.12
C TRP A 372 6.12 23.34 33.72
N SER A 373 5.25 24.03 32.99
CA SER A 373 4.74 25.34 33.41
C SER A 373 3.33 25.28 34.00
N LEU A 374 2.46 24.39 33.50
CA LEU A 374 1.03 24.40 33.85
C LEU A 374 0.61 23.18 34.68
N THR A 375 1.25 22.02 34.55
CA THR A 375 0.83 20.82 35.27
C THR A 375 0.89 20.99 36.79
N ALA A 376 2.00 21.47 37.35
CA ALA A 376 2.11 21.66 38.80
C ALA A 376 1.11 22.70 39.35
N PRO A 377 0.95 23.90 38.75
CA PRO A 377 -0.09 24.85 39.16
C PRO A 377 -1.52 24.29 39.09
N VAL A 378 -1.87 23.58 38.01
CA VAL A 378 -3.20 22.97 37.87
C VAL A 378 -3.44 21.90 38.93
N LEU A 379 -2.45 21.07 39.23
CA LEU A 379 -2.55 20.04 40.28
C LEU A 379 -2.61 20.65 41.68
N GLY A 380 -2.00 21.81 41.91
CA GLY A 380 -2.06 22.55 43.16
C GLY A 380 -3.44 23.18 43.44
N GLY A 381 -4.24 23.45 42.40
CA GLY A 381 -5.63 23.88 42.52
C GLY A 381 -5.87 25.33 42.99
N ALA A 382 -4.81 26.05 43.38
CA ALA A 382 -4.90 27.45 43.81
C ALA A 382 -5.03 28.44 42.65
N ASP A 383 -4.44 28.14 41.48
CA ASP A 383 -4.50 28.98 40.28
C ASP A 383 -5.54 28.44 39.29
N ARG A 384 -6.75 29.01 39.31
CA ARG A 384 -7.81 28.69 38.34
C ARG A 384 -7.43 29.07 36.90
N GLY A 385 -6.67 30.15 36.73
CA GLY A 385 -6.20 30.60 35.41
C GLY A 385 -5.20 29.64 34.78
N ALA A 386 -4.45 28.85 35.56
CA ALA A 386 -3.64 27.76 35.02
C ALA A 386 -4.50 26.65 34.38
N GLY A 387 -5.68 26.36 34.95
CA GLY A 387 -6.63 25.38 34.41
C GLY A 387 -7.19 25.80 33.05
N GLU A 388 -7.63 27.05 32.94
CA GLU A 388 -8.14 27.63 31.69
C GLU A 388 -7.07 27.65 30.59
N ARG A 389 -5.84 28.08 30.94
CA ARG A 389 -4.69 28.03 30.02
C ARG A 389 -4.37 26.61 29.56
N MET A 390 -4.43 25.62 30.46
CA MET A 390 -4.23 24.21 30.11
C MET A 390 -5.33 23.71 29.15
N VAL A 391 -6.59 24.06 29.37
CA VAL A 391 -7.69 23.70 28.45
C VAL A 391 -7.49 24.34 27.08
N GLY A 392 -7.10 25.62 27.03
CA GLY A 392 -6.77 26.31 25.78
C GLY A 392 -5.58 25.64 25.05
N ALA A 393 -4.56 25.23 25.78
CA ALA A 393 -3.41 24.54 25.22
C ALA A 393 -3.78 23.14 24.67
N ILE A 394 -4.62 22.38 25.38
CA ILE A 394 -5.19 21.12 24.86
C ILE A 394 -5.97 21.37 23.57
N GLY A 395 -6.71 22.48 23.46
CA GLY A 395 -7.38 22.88 22.23
C GLY A 395 -6.42 23.09 21.07
N MET A 396 -5.29 23.76 21.30
CA MET A 396 -4.22 23.93 20.32
C MET A 396 -3.58 22.60 19.92
N GLU A 397 -3.31 21.72 20.90
CA GLU A 397 -2.79 20.37 20.65
C GLU A 397 -3.75 19.57 19.75
N VAL A 398 -5.06 19.61 20.01
CA VAL A 398 -6.07 18.96 19.17
C VAL A 398 -6.07 19.52 17.74
N ALA A 399 -5.95 20.84 17.57
CA ALA A 399 -5.88 21.46 16.24
C ALA A 399 -4.64 20.99 15.44
N LEU A 400 -3.47 20.97 16.09
CA LEU A 400 -2.24 20.45 15.49
C LEU A 400 -2.35 18.97 15.13
N VAL A 401 -2.99 18.18 15.99
CA VAL A 401 -3.25 16.75 15.75
C VAL A 401 -4.13 16.55 14.53
N LEU A 402 -5.20 17.32 14.36
CA LEU A 402 -6.07 17.24 13.18
C LEU A 402 -5.29 17.58 11.89
N LEU A 403 -4.40 18.58 11.95
CA LEU A 403 -3.51 18.93 10.84
C LEU A 403 -2.51 17.80 10.52
N ILE A 404 -1.92 17.18 11.54
CA ILE A 404 -1.02 16.02 11.37
C ILE A 404 -1.76 14.83 10.73
N LEU A 405 -2.99 14.54 11.18
CA LEU A 405 -3.80 13.46 10.60
C LEU A 405 -4.19 13.73 9.15
N ALA A 406 -4.54 14.98 8.81
CA ALA A 406 -4.78 15.41 7.44
C ALA A 406 -3.51 15.24 6.58
N LEU A 407 -2.36 15.68 7.06
CA LEU A 407 -1.07 15.55 6.36
C LEU A 407 -0.70 14.08 6.11
N VAL A 408 -0.89 13.21 7.10
CA VAL A 408 -0.66 11.75 6.98
C VAL A 408 -1.62 11.12 5.97
N GLY A 409 -2.83 11.67 5.79
CA GLY A 409 -3.76 11.25 4.74
C GLY A 409 -3.19 11.36 3.33
N LEU A 410 -2.21 12.24 3.10
CA LEU A 410 -1.55 12.42 1.81
C LEU A 410 -0.61 11.27 1.44
N TRP A 411 -0.17 10.44 2.39
CA TRP A 411 0.70 9.29 2.11
C TRP A 411 0.07 8.24 1.18
N ARG A 412 -1.25 8.33 0.93
CA ARG A 412 -1.87 7.54 -0.13
C ARG A 412 -1.38 7.92 -1.54
N PHE A 413 -0.97 9.17 -1.74
CA PHE A 413 -0.55 9.72 -3.02
C PHE A 413 0.98 9.85 -3.16
N THR A 414 1.69 9.71 -2.05
CA THR A 414 3.16 9.78 -2.02
C THR A 414 3.71 8.42 -1.54
N PRO A 415 4.00 7.46 -2.42
CA PRO A 415 4.59 6.18 -2.00
C PRO A 415 5.96 6.41 -1.33
N PRO A 416 6.34 5.57 -0.35
CA PRO A 416 7.63 5.74 0.32
C PRO A 416 8.81 5.46 -0.63
N PRO A 417 9.98 6.12 -0.42
CA PRO A 417 11.17 5.97 -1.25
C PRO A 417 11.60 4.52 -1.46
N ARG A 418 11.60 3.71 -0.40
CA ARG A 418 11.86 2.26 -0.49
C ARG A 418 10.98 1.56 -1.51
N ALA A 419 9.66 1.82 -1.49
CA ALA A 419 8.73 1.14 -2.39
C ALA A 419 8.95 1.56 -3.85
N LEU A 420 9.38 2.81 -4.08
CA LEU A 420 9.79 3.28 -5.41
C LEU A 420 11.09 2.61 -5.85
N ALA A 421 12.07 2.48 -4.96
CA ALA A 421 13.33 1.79 -5.22
C ALA A 421 13.12 0.30 -5.51
N GLU A 422 12.28 -0.40 -4.72
CA GLU A 422 11.87 -1.78 -4.96
C GLU A 422 11.16 -1.93 -6.32
N ALA A 423 10.28 -1.00 -6.69
CA ALA A 423 9.58 -1.02 -7.97
C ALA A 423 10.54 -0.79 -9.16
N ALA A 424 11.54 0.09 -9.00
CA ALA A 424 12.58 0.32 -9.99
C ALA A 424 13.50 -0.91 -10.13
N ALA A 425 13.88 -1.53 -9.02
CA ALA A 425 14.77 -2.69 -8.96
C ALA A 425 14.13 -4.02 -9.41
N ARG A 426 12.82 -4.05 -9.71
CA ARG A 426 12.14 -5.29 -10.13
C ARG A 426 12.85 -5.93 -11.34
N PRO A 427 13.20 -7.22 -11.27
CA PRO A 427 13.85 -7.89 -12.37
C PRO A 427 12.86 -8.17 -13.51
N ALA A 428 13.39 -8.30 -14.72
CA ALA A 428 12.73 -8.99 -15.81
C ALA A 428 13.24 -10.44 -15.81
N VAL A 429 12.34 -11.40 -16.03
CA VAL A 429 12.68 -12.83 -16.02
C VAL A 429 12.25 -13.47 -17.32
N ALA A 430 13.03 -14.41 -17.82
CA ALA A 430 12.70 -15.21 -18.99
C ALA A 430 13.20 -16.64 -18.79
N HIS A 431 12.39 -17.60 -19.22
CA HIS A 431 12.79 -18.99 -19.33
C HIS A 431 13.10 -19.28 -20.80
N LEU A 432 14.35 -19.62 -21.09
CA LEU A 432 14.82 -19.92 -22.44
C LEU A 432 14.94 -21.43 -22.58
N THR A 433 14.52 -22.00 -23.71
CA THR A 433 14.59 -23.44 -23.91
C THR A 433 14.96 -23.80 -25.34
N THR A 434 15.62 -24.93 -25.49
CA THR A 434 15.94 -25.62 -26.74
C THR A 434 15.67 -27.12 -26.57
N GLY A 435 15.87 -27.92 -27.62
CA GLY A 435 15.72 -29.37 -27.51
C GLY A 435 16.71 -30.08 -26.55
N ARG A 436 17.72 -29.38 -25.99
CA ARG A 436 18.75 -29.97 -25.13
C ARG A 436 19.08 -29.15 -23.88
N LEU A 437 19.02 -27.83 -23.98
CA LEU A 437 19.37 -26.87 -22.93
C LEU A 437 18.17 -26.00 -22.55
N GLN A 438 18.11 -25.65 -21.28
CA GLN A 438 17.24 -24.62 -20.74
C GLN A 438 18.04 -23.63 -19.89
N ALA A 439 17.56 -22.40 -19.82
CA ALA A 439 18.17 -21.33 -19.04
C ALA A 439 17.10 -20.48 -18.36
N ASP A 440 17.20 -20.32 -17.04
CA ASP A 440 16.44 -19.29 -16.33
C ASP A 440 17.27 -18.02 -16.29
N VAL A 441 16.74 -16.95 -16.87
CA VAL A 441 17.41 -15.67 -17.03
C VAL A 441 16.72 -14.61 -16.20
N THR A 442 17.51 -13.83 -15.48
CA THR A 442 17.06 -12.69 -14.68
C THR A 442 17.87 -11.46 -15.05
N VAL A 443 17.21 -10.40 -15.50
CA VAL A 443 17.83 -9.09 -15.79
C VAL A 443 17.42 -8.09 -14.70
N THR A 444 18.40 -7.51 -14.01
CA THR A 444 18.19 -6.62 -12.87
C THR A 444 18.96 -5.30 -13.04
N PRO A 445 18.29 -4.13 -12.97
CA PRO A 445 16.84 -3.96 -12.98
C PRO A 445 16.23 -4.41 -14.32
N GLY A 446 14.96 -4.81 -14.33
CA GLY A 446 14.22 -5.20 -15.53
C GLY A 446 13.69 -4.00 -16.32
N GLN A 447 14.55 -3.01 -16.57
CA GLN A 447 14.23 -1.80 -17.31
C GLN A 447 15.46 -1.30 -18.10
N ALA A 448 15.26 -0.39 -19.04
CA ALA A 448 16.32 0.21 -19.83
C ALA A 448 17.37 0.93 -18.95
N GLY A 449 18.58 1.05 -19.48
CA GLY A 449 19.76 1.55 -18.82
C GLY A 449 20.72 0.44 -18.38
N PRO A 450 21.58 0.68 -17.38
CA PRO A 450 22.56 -0.29 -16.90
C PRO A 450 21.86 -1.46 -16.19
N VAL A 451 22.10 -2.68 -16.68
CA VAL A 451 21.53 -3.92 -16.16
C VAL A 451 22.60 -4.98 -15.89
N THR A 452 22.29 -5.87 -14.96
CA THR A 452 23.02 -7.13 -14.74
C THR A 452 22.11 -8.29 -15.09
N LEU A 453 22.56 -9.14 -16.01
CA LEU A 453 21.91 -10.39 -16.34
C LEU A 453 22.58 -11.53 -15.56
N THR A 454 21.77 -12.33 -14.89
CA THR A 454 22.17 -13.59 -14.25
C THR A 454 21.40 -14.74 -14.90
N ALA A 455 22.09 -15.81 -15.26
CA ALA A 455 21.47 -17.00 -15.85
C ALA A 455 21.92 -18.28 -15.15
N THR A 456 21.00 -19.22 -14.96
CA THR A 456 21.29 -20.60 -14.53
C THR A 456 20.99 -21.57 -15.66
N LEU A 457 21.95 -22.44 -15.98
CA LEU A 457 21.87 -23.37 -17.10
C LEU A 457 21.63 -24.80 -16.63
N ALA A 458 20.73 -25.49 -17.31
CA ALA A 458 20.50 -26.91 -17.12
C ALA A 458 20.17 -27.61 -18.44
N THR A 459 20.29 -28.93 -18.49
CA THR A 459 19.69 -29.75 -19.55
C THR A 459 18.18 -29.76 -19.40
N ILE A 460 17.45 -30.21 -20.43
CA ILE A 460 15.99 -30.38 -20.35
C ILE A 460 15.54 -31.31 -19.21
N ASP A 461 16.42 -32.23 -18.77
CA ASP A 461 16.19 -33.15 -17.64
C ASP A 461 16.62 -32.56 -16.29
N TYR A 462 16.84 -31.23 -16.24
CA TYR A 462 17.26 -30.47 -15.05
C TYR A 462 18.66 -30.82 -14.52
N ALA A 463 19.52 -31.45 -15.31
CA ALA A 463 20.92 -31.65 -14.92
C ALA A 463 21.71 -30.33 -15.07
N PRO A 464 22.45 -29.85 -14.05
CA PRO A 464 23.23 -28.62 -14.14
C PRO A 464 24.26 -28.67 -15.27
N VAL A 465 24.41 -27.56 -16.00
CA VAL A 465 25.40 -27.43 -17.09
C VAL A 465 26.45 -26.39 -16.70
N ASP A 466 27.72 -26.82 -16.66
CA ASP A 466 28.85 -25.93 -16.38
C ASP A 466 29.69 -25.71 -17.65
N PRO A 467 29.47 -24.61 -18.41
CA PRO A 467 30.15 -24.38 -19.68
C PRO A 467 31.61 -23.94 -19.49
N ALA A 468 32.51 -24.28 -20.42
CA ALA A 468 33.90 -23.83 -20.39
C ALA A 468 34.02 -22.31 -20.63
N ALA A 469 33.20 -21.78 -21.53
CA ALA A 469 33.05 -20.35 -21.78
C ALA A 469 31.59 -20.04 -22.14
N ALA A 470 31.16 -18.81 -21.89
CA ALA A 470 29.82 -18.36 -22.26
C ALA A 470 29.82 -16.89 -22.70
N SER A 471 28.95 -16.56 -23.65
CA SER A 471 28.69 -15.18 -24.06
C SER A 471 27.18 -14.94 -24.15
N ILE A 472 26.77 -13.75 -23.72
CA ILE A 472 25.38 -13.33 -23.74
C ILE A 472 25.22 -12.24 -24.81
N THR A 473 24.17 -12.37 -25.61
CA THR A 473 23.81 -11.43 -26.66
C THR A 473 22.43 -10.86 -26.39
N PHE A 474 22.33 -9.54 -26.40
CA PHE A 474 21.07 -8.80 -26.34
C PHE A 474 20.78 -8.25 -27.73
N THR A 475 19.67 -8.68 -28.33
CA THR A 475 19.20 -8.16 -29.62
C THR A 475 18.00 -7.27 -29.38
N ALA A 476 18.09 -6.02 -29.83
CA ALA A 476 17.05 -5.03 -29.63
C ALA A 476 15.78 -5.35 -30.45
N PRO A 477 14.61 -4.88 -30.00
CA PRO A 477 13.36 -4.98 -30.77
C PRO A 477 13.38 -4.13 -32.05
N GLU A 478 14.14 -3.03 -32.07
CA GLU A 478 14.17 -2.09 -33.18
C GLU A 478 15.12 -2.52 -34.31
N PRO A 479 14.65 -2.55 -35.58
CA PRO A 479 15.52 -2.81 -36.72
C PRO A 479 16.62 -1.74 -36.84
N GLY A 480 17.88 -2.17 -36.93
CA GLY A 480 19.04 -1.28 -37.14
C GLY A 480 19.89 -1.02 -35.90
N VAL A 481 19.47 -1.45 -34.71
CA VAL A 481 20.32 -1.46 -33.50
C VAL A 481 21.18 -2.73 -33.51
N ALA A 482 22.51 -2.57 -33.43
CA ALA A 482 23.43 -3.69 -33.42
C ALA A 482 23.28 -4.54 -32.14
N PRO A 483 23.35 -5.88 -32.21
CA PRO A 483 23.30 -6.73 -31.02
C PRO A 483 24.43 -6.42 -30.03
N ILE A 484 24.09 -6.34 -28.76
CA ILE A 484 25.05 -6.11 -27.67
C ILE A 484 25.55 -7.47 -27.21
N ARG A 485 26.81 -7.81 -27.50
CA ARG A 485 27.44 -9.04 -27.02
C ARG A 485 28.34 -8.77 -25.82
N ARG A 486 28.25 -9.61 -24.80
CA ARG A 486 29.03 -9.52 -23.56
C ARG A 486 29.57 -10.91 -23.19
N PRO A 487 30.85 -11.04 -22.82
CA PRO A 487 31.32 -12.26 -22.20
C PRO A 487 30.61 -12.46 -20.87
N ALA A 488 30.25 -13.71 -20.56
CA ALA A 488 29.65 -14.03 -19.28
C ALA A 488 30.73 -14.46 -18.28
N GLU A 489 30.71 -13.85 -17.10
CA GLU A 489 31.51 -14.24 -15.96
C GLU A 489 30.90 -15.44 -15.24
N LYS A 490 31.76 -16.27 -14.64
CA LYS A 490 31.38 -17.46 -13.87
C LYS A 490 31.85 -17.29 -12.43
N PRO A 491 30.98 -16.88 -11.49
CA PRO A 491 31.38 -16.62 -10.10
C PRO A 491 31.71 -17.89 -9.30
N GLY A 492 31.39 -19.09 -9.84
CA GLY A 492 31.57 -20.37 -9.15
C GLY A 492 30.36 -20.81 -8.32
N ASP A 493 29.24 -20.09 -8.40
CA ASP A 493 27.96 -20.39 -7.71
C ASP A 493 26.94 -21.10 -8.61
N GLY A 494 27.37 -21.58 -9.78
CA GLY A 494 26.50 -22.19 -10.79
C GLY A 494 25.75 -21.19 -11.68
N THR A 495 26.01 -19.88 -11.54
CA THR A 495 25.41 -18.84 -12.38
C THR A 495 26.37 -18.29 -13.43
N LEU A 496 25.81 -17.79 -14.52
CA LEU A 496 26.48 -16.93 -15.49
C LEU A 496 26.06 -15.48 -15.25
N ARG A 497 26.99 -14.53 -15.29
CA ARG A 497 26.69 -13.10 -15.11
C ARG A 497 27.26 -12.24 -16.21
N ALA A 498 26.50 -11.27 -16.70
CA ALA A 498 26.98 -10.24 -17.61
C ALA A 498 26.33 -8.89 -17.33
N THR A 499 27.06 -7.82 -17.58
CA THR A 499 26.55 -6.45 -17.48
C THR A 499 26.37 -5.84 -18.86
N ALA A 500 25.27 -5.11 -19.05
CA ALA A 500 24.95 -4.42 -20.29
C ALA A 500 24.30 -3.06 -19.99
N ASP A 501 24.30 -2.17 -20.98
CA ASP A 501 23.52 -0.93 -20.95
C ASP A 501 22.51 -1.02 -22.08
N LEU A 502 21.23 -1.13 -21.72
CA LEU A 502 20.13 -1.31 -22.67
C LEU A 502 19.56 0.07 -23.04
N PRO A 503 19.69 0.54 -24.29
CA PRO A 503 19.34 1.91 -24.66
C PRO A 503 17.83 2.19 -24.63
N SER A 504 16.98 1.16 -24.65
CA SER A 504 15.54 1.28 -24.73
C SER A 504 14.83 0.11 -24.03
N GLY A 505 13.58 0.33 -23.64
CA GLY A 505 12.66 -0.73 -23.27
C GLY A 505 12.18 -1.53 -24.50
N GLY A 506 11.27 -2.45 -24.25
CA GLY A 506 10.61 -3.28 -25.25
C GLY A 506 11.02 -4.74 -25.18
N ARG A 507 10.70 -5.48 -26.25
CA ARG A 507 10.85 -6.93 -26.32
C ARG A 507 12.21 -7.35 -26.86
N TRP A 508 13.15 -7.66 -25.97
CA TRP A 508 14.52 -8.01 -26.32
C TRP A 508 14.68 -9.53 -26.54
N THR A 509 15.48 -9.93 -27.52
CA THR A 509 15.91 -11.33 -27.64
C THR A 509 17.23 -11.53 -26.91
N ILE A 510 17.25 -12.46 -25.96
CA ILE A 510 18.45 -12.88 -25.25
C ILE A 510 18.95 -14.18 -25.85
N GLY A 511 20.21 -14.20 -26.28
CA GLY A 511 20.92 -15.40 -26.68
C GLY A 511 22.05 -15.70 -25.71
N ILE A 512 22.11 -16.92 -25.19
CA ILE A 512 23.23 -17.44 -24.40
C ILE A 512 23.95 -18.47 -25.26
N GLU A 513 25.16 -18.14 -25.68
CA GLU A 513 26.05 -19.06 -26.37
C GLU A 513 27.04 -19.63 -25.39
N ILE A 514 27.11 -20.95 -25.31
CA ILE A 514 28.01 -21.68 -24.43
C ILE A 514 28.94 -22.57 -25.22
N GLU A 515 30.13 -22.79 -24.68
CA GLU A 515 31.10 -23.76 -25.17
C GLU A 515 31.23 -24.88 -24.15
N THR A 516 30.82 -26.09 -24.51
CA THR A 516 30.94 -27.28 -23.65
C THR A 516 32.21 -28.04 -24.00
N ARG A 517 32.81 -28.73 -23.03
CA ARG A 517 34.07 -29.47 -23.24
C ARG A 517 33.90 -30.66 -24.20
N ASP A 518 32.70 -31.23 -24.27
CA ASP A 518 32.43 -32.50 -24.96
C ASP A 518 31.55 -32.37 -26.21
N ALA A 519 30.77 -31.29 -26.37
CA ALA A 519 29.74 -31.18 -27.42
C ALA A 519 29.86 -29.93 -28.33
N GLY A 520 30.87 -29.08 -28.11
CA GLY A 520 31.11 -27.89 -28.95
C GLY A 520 30.29 -26.66 -28.52
N ARG A 521 29.94 -25.80 -29.48
CA ARG A 521 29.17 -24.57 -29.23
C ARG A 521 27.67 -24.85 -29.29
N GLU A 522 26.96 -24.51 -28.22
CA GLU A 522 25.51 -24.59 -28.14
C GLU A 522 24.93 -23.20 -27.84
N ARG A 523 23.70 -22.95 -28.28
CA ARG A 523 23.01 -21.68 -28.08
C ARG A 523 21.59 -21.92 -27.61
N VAL A 524 21.19 -21.20 -26.57
CA VAL A 524 19.80 -21.11 -26.13
C VAL A 524 19.37 -19.66 -26.24
N GLU A 525 18.19 -19.42 -26.79
CA GLU A 525 17.66 -18.08 -26.95
C GLU A 525 16.18 -18.01 -26.62
N GLY A 526 15.73 -16.80 -26.33
CA GLY A 526 14.34 -16.51 -26.06
C GLY A 526 14.15 -15.02 -25.80
N VAL A 527 12.95 -14.67 -25.40
CA VAL A 527 12.52 -13.27 -25.38
C VAL A 527 12.33 -12.82 -23.93
N ILE A 528 12.71 -11.58 -23.66
CA ILE A 528 12.53 -10.92 -22.37
C ILE A 528 11.97 -9.52 -22.57
N ASP A 529 10.97 -9.16 -21.77
CA ASP A 529 10.36 -7.83 -21.82
C ASP A 529 11.08 -6.90 -20.83
N ILE A 530 11.65 -5.81 -21.37
CA ILE A 530 12.39 -4.81 -20.62
C ILE A 530 11.53 -3.54 -20.54
N ARG A 531 11.31 -3.03 -19.33
CA ARG A 531 10.55 -1.78 -19.15
C ARG A 531 11.33 -0.59 -19.70
N PRO A 532 10.66 0.47 -20.18
CA PRO A 532 11.33 1.69 -20.62
C PRO A 532 12.07 2.42 -19.50
#